data_AF-A0A3A8GHT4-F1
#
_entry.id   AF-A0A3A8GHT4-F1
#
_cell.length_a   1.000
_cell.length_b   1.000
_cell.length_c   1.000
_cell.angle_alpha   90.00
_cell.angle_beta   90.00
_cell.angle_gamma   90.00
#
_symmetry.space_group_name_H-M   'P 1'
#
loop_
_entity.id
_entity.type
_entity.pdbx_description
1 polymer ?
#
loop_
_entity_poly.entity_id
_entity_poly.type
_entity_poly.pdbx_seq_one_letter_code
_entity_poly.pdbx_strand_id
1 'polypeptide(L)'
;MRSYIFVLGLLAFTGAFQAEAADKPVALIWKGSKDKAEAEAQGDTWADLGKLLEKTGLSLPDGYPKLVESKTVPGLKPGFRVWLLGTCPSDEGGPVLEHLKLLAPGTYSRPVKLPAKKLACPKPPDSPLRARDEVLKLSSGETLRVFTQEETESPDEEGRGDSISRTRFHFVLFGKGGEVLATEDAEGDLDVSGNDPGSGPTSYRCNGTSIETQEDDGKMVLTRHCSANAFAECGSMLSADESVTVTVTDGAVSASPMERTDVEYAECD
;
A
#
# COMPACT_ATOMS: atom_id res chain seq x y z
N MET A 1 -24.09 59.89 -16.46
CA MET A 1 -23.64 58.92 -15.42
C MET A 1 -24.60 57.74 -15.43
N ARG A 2 -24.02 56.54 -15.59
CA ARG A 2 -24.51 55.19 -15.24
C ARG A 2 -25.82 54.66 -15.88
N SER A 3 -25.61 53.90 -16.96
CA SER A 3 -26.49 52.81 -17.43
C SER A 3 -26.46 51.63 -16.46
N TYR A 4 -27.60 50.98 -16.23
CA TYR A 4 -27.68 49.62 -15.70
C TYR A 4 -28.75 48.84 -16.47
N ILE A 5 -28.30 47.88 -17.27
CA ILE A 5 -29.12 46.88 -17.96
C ILE A 5 -29.07 45.63 -17.07
N PHE A 6 -30.21 45.23 -16.51
CA PHE A 6 -30.36 43.92 -15.86
C PHE A 6 -30.90 42.93 -16.90
N VAL A 7 -30.06 42.00 -17.34
CA VAL A 7 -30.46 40.83 -18.12
C VAL A 7 -30.90 39.74 -17.14
N LEU A 8 -32.20 39.50 -17.08
CA LEU A 8 -32.79 38.35 -16.40
C LEU A 8 -32.81 37.17 -17.38
N GLY A 9 -31.91 36.23 -17.17
CA GLY A 9 -31.88 34.98 -17.92
C GLY A 9 -31.15 33.91 -17.13
N LEU A 10 -31.91 33.06 -16.44
CA LEU A 10 -31.38 31.80 -15.92
C LEU A 10 -32.44 30.71 -16.09
N LEU A 11 -32.18 29.89 -17.10
CA LEU A 11 -32.82 28.63 -17.41
C LEU A 11 -32.66 27.68 -16.21
N ALA A 12 -33.77 27.25 -15.63
CA ALA A 12 -33.82 26.08 -14.76
C ALA A 12 -33.98 24.83 -15.63
N PHE A 13 -32.87 24.15 -15.91
CA PHE A 13 -32.86 22.75 -16.32
C PHE A 13 -31.80 22.01 -15.50
N THR A 14 -32.07 21.85 -14.21
CA THR A 14 -31.41 20.83 -13.39
C THR A 14 -32.10 19.51 -13.67
N GLY A 15 -31.77 18.92 -14.82
CA GLY A 15 -32.05 17.50 -15.07
C GLY A 15 -31.22 16.68 -14.10
N ALA A 16 -31.88 16.09 -13.11
CA ALA A 16 -31.31 15.09 -12.23
C ALA A 16 -30.98 13.83 -13.05
N PHE A 17 -29.75 13.74 -13.56
CA PHE A 17 -29.14 12.46 -13.88
C PHE A 17 -28.67 11.83 -12.57
N GLN A 18 -29.62 11.41 -11.72
CA GLN A 18 -29.32 10.62 -10.53
C GLN A 18 -29.06 9.17 -10.97
N ALA A 19 -27.77 8.86 -11.10
CA ALA A 19 -27.13 7.62 -10.64
C ALA A 19 -27.86 6.27 -10.87
N GLU A 20 -27.98 5.82 -12.12
CA GLU A 20 -28.25 4.39 -12.42
C GLU A 20 -26.98 3.51 -12.38
N ALA A 21 -25.88 4.06 -11.85
CA ALA A 21 -24.57 3.41 -11.76
C ALA A 21 -24.24 2.86 -10.36
N ALA A 22 -24.99 3.26 -9.33
CA ALA A 22 -24.66 2.93 -7.94
C ALA A 22 -24.90 1.45 -7.56
N ASP A 23 -25.75 0.74 -8.30
CA ASP A 23 -26.17 -0.64 -7.94
C ASP A 23 -25.59 -1.74 -8.85
N LYS A 24 -24.75 -1.38 -9.83
CA LYS A 24 -24.21 -2.35 -10.79
C LYS A 24 -22.88 -2.91 -10.26
N PRO A 25 -22.70 -4.24 -10.23
CA PRO A 25 -21.41 -4.84 -9.93
C PRO A 25 -20.31 -4.27 -10.83
N VAL A 26 -19.07 -4.28 -10.35
CA VAL A 26 -17.93 -3.68 -11.05
C VAL A 26 -16.86 -4.72 -11.36
N ALA A 27 -16.24 -4.62 -12.53
CA ALA A 27 -14.98 -5.30 -12.84
C ALA A 27 -13.80 -4.42 -12.44
N LEU A 28 -12.84 -4.99 -11.72
CA LEU A 28 -11.55 -4.37 -11.42
C LEU A 28 -10.54 -4.79 -12.48
N ILE A 29 -9.96 -3.82 -13.19
CA ILE A 29 -9.12 -4.04 -14.36
C ILE A 29 -7.79 -3.34 -14.15
N TRP A 30 -6.68 -4.07 -14.27
CA TRP A 30 -5.34 -3.52 -14.10
C TRP A 30 -4.86 -2.78 -15.35
N LYS A 31 -4.73 -3.50 -16.46
CA LYS A 31 -4.27 -2.99 -17.76
C LYS A 31 -5.02 -3.70 -18.89
N GLY A 32 -4.87 -3.18 -20.10
CA GLY A 32 -5.32 -3.87 -21.30
C GLY A 32 -4.97 -3.10 -22.56
N SER A 33 -4.97 -3.79 -23.69
CA SER A 33 -4.74 -3.20 -25.01
C SER A 33 -5.74 -3.73 -26.04
N LYS A 34 -5.88 -2.99 -27.14
CA LYS A 34 -6.54 -3.50 -28.35
C LYS A 34 -5.64 -4.49 -29.10
N ASP A 35 -4.33 -4.28 -29.01
CA ASP A 35 -3.35 -5.19 -29.57
C ASP A 35 -3.21 -6.43 -28.67
N LYS A 36 -3.16 -7.60 -29.30
CA LYS A 36 -3.09 -8.86 -28.58
C LYS A 36 -1.74 -9.04 -27.88
N ALA A 37 -0.66 -8.80 -28.63
CA ALA A 37 0.69 -9.05 -28.16
C ALA A 37 1.05 -8.08 -27.03
N GLU A 38 0.64 -6.82 -27.14
CA GLU A 38 0.81 -5.82 -26.09
C GLU A 38 0.04 -6.21 -24.81
N ALA A 39 -1.21 -6.66 -24.93
CA ALA A 39 -1.99 -7.09 -23.76
C ALA A 39 -1.38 -8.31 -23.08
N GLU A 40 -0.82 -9.26 -23.85
CA GLU A 40 -0.14 -10.44 -23.32
C GLU A 40 1.18 -10.08 -22.64
N ALA A 41 2.01 -9.23 -23.25
CA ALA A 41 3.30 -8.78 -22.71
C ALA A 41 3.16 -8.01 -21.38
N GLN A 42 2.01 -7.37 -21.12
CA GLN A 42 1.74 -6.76 -19.81
C GLN A 42 1.79 -7.77 -18.66
N GLY A 43 1.50 -9.05 -18.92
CA GLY A 43 1.55 -10.12 -17.93
C GLY A 43 2.94 -10.31 -17.31
N ASP A 44 4.00 -10.02 -18.05
CA ASP A 44 5.38 -10.15 -17.56
C ASP A 44 5.68 -9.17 -16.41
N THR A 45 4.98 -8.03 -16.38
CA THR A 45 5.10 -7.01 -15.31
C THR A 45 4.21 -7.31 -14.10
N TRP A 46 3.45 -8.40 -14.12
CA TRP A 46 2.56 -8.75 -13.01
C TRP A 46 3.32 -9.35 -11.83
N ALA A 47 4.38 -10.12 -12.06
CA ALA A 47 4.97 -10.97 -11.02
C ALA A 47 5.34 -10.20 -9.74
N ASP A 48 6.03 -9.07 -9.87
CA ASP A 48 6.48 -8.29 -8.71
C ASP A 48 5.34 -7.46 -8.10
N LEU A 49 4.43 -6.93 -8.92
CA LEU A 49 3.21 -6.27 -8.44
C LEU A 49 2.32 -7.26 -7.66
N GLY A 50 2.14 -8.48 -8.16
CA GLY A 50 1.32 -9.51 -7.55
C GLY A 50 1.87 -9.94 -6.20
N LYS A 51 3.18 -10.16 -6.09
CA LYS A 51 3.86 -10.43 -4.82
C LYS A 51 3.68 -9.28 -3.83
N LEU A 52 3.82 -8.04 -4.27
CA LEU A 52 3.63 -6.88 -3.41
C LEU A 52 2.17 -6.73 -2.94
N LEU A 53 1.20 -6.98 -3.81
CA LEU A 53 -0.22 -6.96 -3.46
C LEU A 53 -0.55 -8.04 -2.41
N GLU A 54 -0.05 -9.26 -2.60
CA GLU A 54 -0.21 -10.36 -1.63
C GLU A 54 0.45 -10.01 -0.29
N LYS A 55 1.70 -9.51 -0.33
CA LYS A 55 2.46 -9.08 0.85
C LYS A 55 1.74 -7.99 1.64
N THR A 56 1.09 -7.05 0.94
CA THR A 56 0.31 -5.97 1.55
C THR A 56 -1.12 -6.38 1.90
N GLY A 57 -1.44 -7.68 1.87
CA GLY A 57 -2.71 -8.27 2.34
C GLY A 57 -3.85 -8.32 1.32
N LEU A 58 -3.65 -7.85 0.08
CA LEU A 58 -4.66 -7.99 -0.97
C LEU A 58 -4.62 -9.39 -1.58
N SER A 59 -5.69 -10.14 -1.41
CA SER A 59 -5.81 -11.49 -1.96
C SER A 59 -6.72 -11.52 -3.17
N LEU A 60 -6.19 -11.99 -4.30
CA LEU A 60 -6.98 -12.21 -5.51
C LEU A 60 -7.76 -13.54 -5.43
N PRO A 61 -8.94 -13.62 -6.06
CA PRO A 61 -9.67 -14.87 -6.18
C PRO A 61 -8.93 -15.87 -7.09
N ASP A 62 -9.22 -17.16 -6.92
CA ASP A 62 -8.61 -18.22 -7.72
C ASP A 62 -8.73 -18.00 -9.23
N GLY A 63 -7.61 -18.16 -9.94
CA GLY A 63 -7.53 -17.96 -11.39
C GLY A 63 -7.50 -16.49 -11.81
N TYR A 64 -7.18 -15.57 -10.89
CA TYR A 64 -6.90 -14.16 -11.17
C TYR A 64 -5.43 -13.82 -10.81
N PRO A 65 -4.81 -12.83 -11.48
CA PRO A 65 -5.37 -12.06 -12.59
C PRO A 65 -5.52 -12.94 -13.84
N LYS A 66 -6.43 -12.58 -14.74
CA LYS A 66 -6.57 -13.29 -16.01
C LYS A 66 -6.80 -12.34 -17.17
N LEU A 67 -6.20 -12.68 -18.31
CA LEU A 67 -6.42 -11.97 -19.56
C LEU A 67 -7.73 -12.44 -20.21
N VAL A 68 -8.64 -11.49 -20.47
CA VAL A 68 -9.94 -11.76 -21.10
C VAL A 68 -10.21 -10.79 -22.25
N GLU A 69 -10.90 -11.25 -23.28
CA GLU A 69 -11.47 -10.36 -24.29
C GLU A 69 -12.65 -9.61 -23.68
N SER A 70 -12.60 -8.29 -23.62
CA SER A 70 -13.65 -7.41 -23.05
C SER A 70 -15.08 -7.79 -23.46
N LYS A 71 -15.31 -8.23 -24.71
CA LYS A 71 -16.65 -8.66 -25.19
C LYS A 71 -17.23 -9.87 -24.45
N THR A 72 -16.40 -10.68 -23.79
CA THR A 72 -16.83 -11.89 -23.05
C THR A 72 -17.29 -11.56 -21.64
N VAL A 73 -17.03 -10.34 -21.15
CA VAL A 73 -17.50 -9.85 -19.85
C VAL A 73 -18.70 -8.94 -20.09
N PRO A 74 -19.93 -9.37 -19.76
CA PRO A 74 -21.13 -8.57 -20.00
C PRO A 74 -21.04 -7.19 -19.36
N GLY A 75 -21.29 -6.14 -20.14
CA GLY A 75 -21.22 -4.74 -19.69
C GLY A 75 -19.92 -4.02 -20.08
N LEU A 76 -18.83 -4.74 -20.38
CA LEU A 76 -17.62 -4.13 -20.91
C LEU A 76 -17.75 -3.80 -22.41
N LYS A 77 -17.05 -2.75 -22.84
CA LYS A 77 -17.00 -2.35 -24.25
C LYS A 77 -16.09 -3.31 -25.04
N PRO A 78 -16.57 -3.91 -26.15
CA PRO A 78 -15.75 -4.76 -27.00
C PRO A 78 -14.50 -4.06 -27.59
N GLY A 79 -13.52 -4.86 -27.98
CA GLY A 79 -12.35 -4.42 -28.75
C GLY A 79 -11.03 -4.36 -27.99
N PHE A 80 -11.04 -4.73 -26.70
CA PHE A 80 -9.85 -4.79 -25.85
C PHE A 80 -9.63 -6.20 -25.28
N ARG A 81 -8.37 -6.55 -25.00
CA ARG A 81 -7.97 -7.61 -24.07
C ARG A 81 -7.52 -6.96 -22.78
N VAL A 82 -8.08 -7.39 -21.66
CA VAL A 82 -7.86 -6.77 -20.35
C VAL A 82 -7.43 -7.80 -19.32
N TRP A 83 -6.53 -7.40 -18.42
CA TRP A 83 -6.19 -8.14 -17.21
C TRP A 83 -7.24 -7.85 -16.15
N LEU A 84 -8.16 -8.78 -16.00
CA LEU A 84 -9.21 -8.73 -14.99
C LEU A 84 -8.63 -9.22 -13.66
N LEU A 85 -8.81 -8.43 -12.61
CA LEU A 85 -8.37 -8.74 -11.24
C LEU A 85 -9.50 -9.35 -10.40
N GLY A 86 -10.75 -9.01 -10.74
CA GLY A 86 -11.92 -9.57 -10.10
C GLY A 86 -13.18 -8.83 -10.50
N THR A 87 -14.32 -9.29 -9.98
CA THR A 87 -15.62 -8.64 -10.15
C THR A 87 -16.30 -8.56 -8.79
N CYS A 88 -16.68 -7.36 -8.39
CA CYS A 88 -17.17 -7.06 -7.05
C CYS A 88 -18.61 -6.55 -7.06
N PRO A 89 -19.35 -6.74 -5.96
CA PRO A 89 -20.45 -5.85 -5.60
C PRO A 89 -20.03 -4.37 -5.71
N SER A 90 -20.99 -3.47 -5.93
CA SER A 90 -20.69 -2.05 -6.17
C SER A 90 -20.07 -1.35 -4.96
N ASP A 91 -20.47 -1.77 -3.76
CA ASP A 91 -19.99 -1.29 -2.45
C ASP A 91 -18.63 -1.88 -2.04
N GLU A 92 -18.33 -3.11 -2.45
CA GLU A 92 -17.05 -3.78 -2.12
C GLU A 92 -15.89 -3.37 -3.05
N GLY A 93 -16.18 -2.96 -4.29
CA GLY A 93 -15.13 -2.69 -5.28
C GLY A 93 -14.30 -1.42 -5.03
N GLY A 94 -14.83 -0.46 -4.28
CA GLY A 94 -14.18 0.83 -3.99
C GLY A 94 -12.89 0.69 -3.18
N PRO A 95 -12.95 0.14 -1.96
CA PRO A 95 -11.77 -0.06 -1.11
C PRO A 95 -10.66 -0.87 -1.79
N VAL A 96 -11.03 -1.93 -2.52
CA VAL A 96 -10.07 -2.75 -3.29
C VAL A 96 -9.40 -1.93 -4.40
N LEU A 97 -10.17 -1.11 -5.13
CA LEU A 97 -9.63 -0.25 -6.18
C LEU A 97 -8.68 0.82 -5.62
N GLU A 98 -8.98 1.38 -4.44
CA GLU A 98 -8.12 2.36 -3.79
C GLU A 98 -6.75 1.75 -3.45
N HIS A 99 -6.73 0.56 -2.84
CA HIS A 99 -5.48 -0.18 -2.59
C HIS A 99 -4.70 -0.45 -3.87
N LEU A 100 -5.38 -0.98 -4.90
CA LEU A 100 -4.75 -1.29 -6.19
C LEU A 100 -4.16 -0.05 -6.85
N LYS A 101 -4.78 1.13 -6.72
CA LYS A 101 -4.28 2.37 -7.33
C LYS A 101 -3.02 2.92 -6.67
N LEU A 102 -2.73 2.57 -5.42
CA LEU A 102 -1.49 2.98 -4.75
C LEU A 102 -0.27 2.37 -5.44
N LEU A 103 -0.37 1.10 -5.83
CA LEU A 103 0.70 0.28 -6.38
C LEU A 103 0.62 0.09 -7.90
N ALA A 104 -0.57 0.27 -8.47
CA ALA A 104 -0.82 0.21 -9.90
C ALA A 104 -1.84 1.30 -10.30
N PRO A 105 -1.40 2.56 -10.43
CA PRO A 105 -2.28 3.71 -10.69
C PRO A 105 -3.14 3.60 -11.96
N GLY A 106 -2.71 2.78 -12.91
CA GLY A 106 -3.47 2.47 -14.14
C GLY A 106 -4.72 1.61 -13.91
N THR A 107 -4.89 1.03 -12.72
CA THR A 107 -6.04 0.19 -12.40
C THR A 107 -7.33 1.01 -12.34
N TYR A 108 -8.40 0.47 -12.90
CA TYR A 108 -9.69 1.13 -12.96
C TYR A 108 -10.84 0.14 -12.78
N SER A 109 -12.03 0.66 -12.46
CA SER A 109 -13.26 -0.11 -12.42
C SER A 109 -14.18 0.20 -13.60
N ARG A 110 -14.99 -0.78 -13.99
CA ARG A 110 -16.09 -0.62 -14.97
C ARG A 110 -17.34 -1.37 -14.52
N PRO A 111 -18.54 -0.79 -14.64
CA PRO A 111 -19.78 -1.52 -14.39
C PRO A 111 -19.90 -2.73 -15.31
N VAL A 112 -20.35 -3.85 -14.75
CA VAL A 112 -20.61 -5.12 -15.45
C VAL A 112 -22.02 -5.62 -15.15
N LYS A 113 -22.48 -6.55 -15.99
CA LYS A 113 -23.81 -7.17 -15.91
C LYS A 113 -23.68 -8.64 -15.53
N LEU A 114 -23.19 -8.89 -14.31
CA LEU A 114 -23.01 -10.23 -13.77
C LEU A 114 -23.95 -10.46 -12.58
N PRO A 115 -24.52 -11.67 -12.43
CA PRO A 115 -25.29 -12.02 -11.24
C PRO A 115 -24.35 -12.19 -10.04
N ALA A 116 -24.84 -11.88 -8.83
CA ALA A 116 -24.05 -11.94 -7.58
C ALA A 116 -23.26 -13.25 -7.40
N LYS A 117 -23.87 -14.40 -7.72
CA LYS A 117 -23.23 -15.73 -7.64
C LYS A 117 -22.03 -15.97 -8.58
N LYS A 118 -21.76 -15.05 -9.51
CA LYS A 118 -20.62 -15.10 -10.43
C LYS A 118 -19.56 -14.05 -10.11
N LEU A 119 -19.79 -13.23 -9.09
CA LEU A 119 -18.81 -12.25 -8.62
C LEU A 119 -17.68 -12.99 -7.89
N ALA A 120 -16.49 -12.46 -8.05
CA ALA A 120 -15.26 -12.95 -7.47
C ALA A 120 -14.46 -11.70 -7.12
N CYS A 121 -14.77 -11.10 -5.97
CA CYS A 121 -14.13 -9.87 -5.53
C CYS A 121 -12.80 -10.21 -4.85
N PRO A 122 -11.70 -9.48 -5.14
CA PRO A 122 -10.52 -9.56 -4.31
C PRO A 122 -10.84 -9.17 -2.87
N LYS A 123 -10.15 -9.79 -1.93
CA LYS A 123 -10.25 -9.41 -0.52
C LYS A 123 -9.31 -8.23 -0.27
N PRO A 124 -9.80 -7.10 0.27
CA PRO A 124 -8.93 -6.01 0.68
C PRO A 124 -8.06 -6.47 1.87
N PRO A 125 -6.94 -5.77 2.14
CA PRO A 125 -6.16 -6.04 3.34
C PRO A 125 -6.92 -5.65 4.60
N ASP A 126 -6.57 -6.29 5.73
CA ASP A 126 -7.15 -5.99 7.04
C ASP A 126 -6.80 -4.57 7.49
N SER A 127 -5.57 -4.12 7.19
CA SER A 127 -5.09 -2.76 7.41
C SER A 127 -4.83 -2.04 6.08
N PRO A 128 -5.28 -0.79 5.91
CA PRO A 128 -5.07 -0.06 4.66
C PRO A 128 -3.60 0.31 4.47
N LEU A 129 -3.10 0.13 3.25
CA LEU A 129 -1.82 0.70 2.82
C LEU A 129 -1.97 2.22 2.66
N ARG A 130 -1.00 2.99 3.15
CA ARG A 130 -0.98 4.45 3.05
C ARG A 130 0.27 4.91 2.30
N ALA A 131 0.08 5.70 1.24
CA ALA A 131 1.19 6.37 0.60
C ALA A 131 1.74 7.47 1.50
N ARG A 132 3.07 7.58 1.53
CA ARG A 132 3.75 8.71 2.15
C ARG A 132 4.23 9.72 1.12
N ASP A 133 4.61 10.90 1.60
CA ASP A 133 5.04 12.03 0.77
C ASP A 133 6.52 11.92 0.35
N GLU A 134 7.33 11.13 1.06
CA GLU A 134 8.74 10.92 0.73
C GLU A 134 8.88 10.12 -0.57
N VAL A 135 9.63 10.71 -1.51
CA VAL A 135 9.91 10.12 -2.83
C VAL A 135 11.37 10.42 -3.18
N LEU A 136 12.11 9.38 -3.55
CA LEU A 136 13.47 9.49 -4.09
C LEU A 136 13.39 9.27 -5.60
N LYS A 137 13.75 10.31 -6.36
CA LYS A 137 13.80 10.25 -7.82
C LYS A 137 15.22 9.93 -8.27
N LEU A 138 15.38 8.86 -9.03
CA LEU A 138 16.69 8.49 -9.57
C LEU A 138 16.93 9.22 -10.90
N SER A 139 18.20 9.51 -11.18
CA SER A 139 18.61 10.15 -12.43
C SER A 139 18.25 9.32 -13.67
N SER A 140 18.18 8.00 -13.51
CA SER A 140 17.72 7.05 -14.52
C SER A 140 16.22 7.15 -14.80
N GLY A 141 15.42 7.77 -13.93
CA GLY A 141 14.00 8.10 -14.11
C GLY A 141 13.02 7.20 -13.34
N GLU A 142 13.51 6.16 -12.68
CA GLU A 142 12.77 5.40 -11.67
C GLU A 142 12.52 6.25 -10.42
N THR A 143 11.52 5.86 -9.64
CA THR A 143 11.17 6.53 -8.38
C THR A 143 10.97 5.52 -7.27
N LEU A 144 11.71 5.67 -6.17
CA LEU A 144 11.45 4.94 -4.93
C LEU A 144 10.40 5.71 -4.12
N ARG A 145 9.28 5.05 -3.82
CA ARG A 145 8.18 5.61 -3.03
C ARG A 145 8.00 4.80 -1.75
N VAL A 146 7.53 5.46 -0.71
CA VAL A 146 7.30 4.86 0.59
C VAL A 146 5.81 4.67 0.84
N PHE A 147 5.46 3.50 1.36
CA PHE A 147 4.13 3.20 1.87
C PHE A 147 4.21 2.67 3.29
N THR A 148 3.13 2.81 4.04
CA THR A 148 3.02 2.33 5.41
C THR A 148 1.78 1.48 5.61
N GLN A 149 1.88 0.48 6.48
CA GLN A 149 0.77 -0.38 6.87
C GLN A 149 0.88 -0.70 8.36
N GLU A 150 -0.23 -0.59 9.09
CA GLU A 150 -0.26 -0.98 10.50
C GLU A 150 -0.47 -2.48 10.63
N GLU A 151 0.36 -3.11 11.45
CA GLU A 151 0.32 -4.54 11.77
C GLU A 151 0.13 -4.69 13.28
N THR A 152 -0.73 -5.62 13.69
CA THR A 152 -0.92 -5.95 15.10
C THR A 152 -0.84 -7.45 15.30
N GLU A 153 -0.06 -7.88 16.29
CA GLU A 153 0.00 -9.25 16.77
C GLU A 153 -0.49 -9.28 18.22
N SER A 154 -1.33 -10.26 18.52
CA SER A 154 -1.86 -10.48 19.86
C SER A 154 -1.23 -11.73 20.48
N PRO A 155 -1.15 -11.80 21.82
CA PRO A 155 -0.78 -13.03 22.52
C PRO A 155 -1.65 -14.23 22.10
N ASP A 156 -1.16 -15.44 22.37
CA ASP A 156 -1.94 -16.66 22.12
C ASP A 156 -3.23 -16.70 22.98
N GLU A 157 -4.10 -17.69 22.71
CA GLU A 157 -5.37 -17.83 23.45
C GLU A 157 -5.21 -18.02 24.96
N GLU A 158 -4.01 -18.46 25.40
CA GLU A 158 -3.66 -18.63 26.82
C GLU A 158 -3.02 -17.36 27.42
N GLY A 159 -2.92 -16.29 26.63
CA GLY A 159 -2.33 -15.01 27.03
C GLY A 159 -0.80 -15.02 27.06
N ARG A 160 -0.15 -16.01 26.42
CA ARG A 160 1.31 -16.10 26.34
C ARG A 160 1.82 -15.35 25.11
N GLY A 161 2.94 -14.66 25.31
CA GLY A 161 3.59 -13.83 24.30
C GLY A 161 3.30 -12.34 24.47
N ASP A 162 3.83 -11.56 23.54
CA ASP A 162 3.73 -10.11 23.54
C ASP A 162 2.57 -9.65 22.66
N SER A 163 1.92 -8.56 23.06
CA SER A 163 1.14 -7.74 22.14
C SER A 163 2.10 -6.80 21.42
N ILE A 164 2.09 -6.87 20.09
CA ILE A 164 2.95 -6.06 19.23
C ILE A 164 2.06 -5.23 18.32
N SER A 165 2.23 -3.92 18.33
CA SER A 165 1.70 -3.02 17.31
C SER A 165 2.88 -2.44 16.56
N ARG A 166 2.90 -2.50 15.24
CA ARG A 166 4.00 -1.95 14.44
C ARG A 166 3.51 -1.32 13.15
N THR A 167 4.22 -0.30 12.69
CA THR A 167 4.05 0.26 11.36
C THR A 167 5.12 -0.34 10.45
N ARG A 168 4.69 -1.12 9.46
CA ARG A 168 5.54 -1.62 8.39
C ARG A 168 5.75 -0.53 7.35
N PHE A 169 7.01 -0.28 6.99
CA PHE A 169 7.36 0.59 5.87
C PHE A 169 7.71 -0.26 4.66
N HIS A 170 7.07 0.03 3.53
CA HIS A 170 7.33 -0.61 2.24
C HIS A 170 7.98 0.42 1.30
N PHE A 171 9.20 0.12 0.87
CA PHE A 171 9.97 0.88 -0.10
C PHE A 171 9.80 0.22 -1.46
N VAL A 172 9.12 0.92 -2.38
CA VAL A 172 8.74 0.35 -3.67
C VAL A 172 9.38 1.16 -4.78
N LEU A 173 10.27 0.52 -5.54
CA LEU A 173 10.90 1.12 -6.71
C LEU A 173 9.97 0.95 -7.91
N PHE A 174 9.51 2.08 -8.43
CA PHE A 174 8.72 2.15 -9.65
C PHE A 174 9.59 2.50 -10.85
N GLY A 175 9.39 1.78 -11.95
CA GLY A 175 9.93 2.13 -13.24
C GLY A 175 9.22 3.34 -13.85
N LYS A 176 9.75 3.83 -14.98
CA LYS A 176 9.20 5.01 -15.69
C LYS A 176 7.75 4.83 -16.13
N GLY A 177 7.35 3.59 -16.41
CA GLY A 177 5.99 3.23 -16.80
C GLY A 177 5.05 2.98 -15.62
N GLY A 178 5.53 3.14 -14.38
CA GLY A 178 4.79 2.88 -13.16
C GLY A 178 4.67 1.40 -12.78
N GLU A 179 5.41 0.51 -13.44
CA GLU A 179 5.60 -0.87 -13.03
C GLU A 179 6.44 -0.96 -11.74
N VAL A 180 6.14 -1.94 -10.90
CA VAL A 180 6.96 -2.28 -9.72
C VAL A 180 8.20 -3.03 -10.22
N LEU A 181 9.38 -2.56 -9.86
CA LEU A 181 10.67 -3.16 -10.24
C LEU A 181 11.30 -3.93 -9.08
N ALA A 182 11.24 -3.37 -7.88
CA ALA A 182 11.82 -3.95 -6.67
C ALA A 182 11.11 -3.40 -5.44
N THR A 183 11.17 -4.17 -4.35
CA THR A 183 10.54 -3.83 -3.08
C THR A 183 11.44 -4.23 -1.94
N GLU A 184 11.47 -3.42 -0.89
CA GLU A 184 12.12 -3.76 0.38
C GLU A 184 11.26 -3.23 1.53
N ASP A 185 11.40 -3.81 2.71
CA ASP A 185 10.69 -3.32 3.89
C ASP A 185 11.64 -2.92 5.02
N ALA A 186 11.16 -2.02 5.87
CA ALA A 186 11.73 -1.79 7.19
C ALA A 186 10.61 -1.69 8.22
N GLU A 187 10.99 -1.84 9.49
CA GLU A 187 10.08 -1.59 10.59
C GLU A 187 10.19 -0.12 11.03
N GLY A 188 9.05 0.55 11.21
CA GLY A 188 8.99 1.93 11.69
C GLY A 188 8.57 1.99 13.15
N ASP A 189 7.44 2.65 13.45
CA ASP A 189 6.95 2.73 14.82
C ASP A 189 6.62 1.31 15.34
N LEU A 190 6.96 1.04 16.59
CA LEU A 190 6.81 -0.26 17.23
C LEU A 190 6.38 -0.05 18.69
N ASP A 191 5.39 -0.78 19.14
CA ASP A 191 5.01 -0.86 20.55
C ASP A 191 4.89 -2.34 20.91
N VAL A 192 5.75 -2.79 21.82
CA VAL A 192 5.76 -4.14 22.38
C VAL A 192 5.36 -4.04 23.83
N SER A 193 4.35 -4.80 24.20
CA SER A 193 3.94 -4.96 25.59
C SER A 193 3.61 -6.43 25.85
N GLY A 194 4.26 -7.01 26.84
CA GLY A 194 4.06 -8.40 27.21
C GLY A 194 4.30 -8.64 28.67
N ASN A 195 3.75 -9.75 29.16
CA ASN A 195 3.95 -10.21 30.52
C ASN A 195 4.03 -11.74 30.49
N ASP A 196 5.12 -12.25 29.93
CA ASP A 196 5.39 -13.68 29.90
C ASP A 196 5.81 -14.15 31.29
N PRO A 197 5.10 -15.12 31.92
CA PRO A 197 5.45 -15.65 33.23
C PRO A 197 6.87 -16.23 33.32
N GLY A 198 7.48 -16.63 32.18
CA GLY A 198 8.83 -17.18 32.12
C GLY A 198 9.94 -16.15 31.91
N SER A 199 9.62 -15.00 31.30
CA SER A 199 10.60 -14.00 30.83
C SER A 199 10.45 -12.63 31.50
N GLY A 200 9.36 -12.42 32.25
CA GLY A 200 9.04 -11.14 32.88
C GLY A 200 8.33 -10.16 31.94
N PRO A 201 8.06 -8.93 32.41
CA PRO A 201 7.42 -7.91 31.60
C PRO A 201 8.37 -7.39 30.53
N THR A 202 7.98 -7.50 29.26
CA THR A 202 8.66 -6.85 28.14
C THR A 202 7.88 -5.59 27.79
N SER A 203 8.52 -4.42 27.84
CA SER A 203 7.89 -3.21 27.32
C SER A 203 8.89 -2.30 26.63
N TYR A 204 8.70 -2.14 25.32
CA TYR A 204 9.60 -1.43 24.44
C TYR A 204 8.78 -0.65 23.42
N ARG A 205 9.18 0.59 23.15
CA ARG A 205 8.50 1.44 22.16
C ARG A 205 9.50 2.19 21.31
N CYS A 206 9.35 2.07 20.00
CA CYS A 206 9.93 2.96 19.02
C CYS A 206 8.84 3.86 18.44
N ASN A 207 9.11 5.15 18.34
CA ASN A 207 8.17 6.11 17.76
C ASN A 207 8.89 7.22 16.99
N GLY A 208 8.09 8.08 16.35
CA GLY A 208 8.60 9.26 15.67
C GLY A 208 9.37 8.90 14.40
N THR A 209 9.04 7.78 13.76
CA THR A 209 9.73 7.35 12.54
C THR A 209 9.70 8.44 11.47
N SER A 210 10.88 8.90 11.06
CA SER A 210 11.10 9.88 10.01
C SER A 210 11.94 9.31 8.88
N ILE A 211 11.77 9.84 7.67
CA ILE A 211 12.58 9.46 6.51
C ILE A 211 13.27 10.69 5.94
N GLU A 212 14.58 10.58 5.76
CA GLU A 212 15.40 11.55 5.05
C GLU A 212 15.83 10.99 3.69
N THR A 213 15.64 11.76 2.63
CA THR A 213 16.05 11.37 1.27
C THR A 213 17.41 11.97 0.93
N GLN A 214 18.35 11.14 0.49
CA GLN A 214 19.66 11.56 -0.01
C GLN A 214 19.70 11.28 -1.52
N GLU A 215 19.24 12.25 -2.31
CA GLU A 215 19.04 12.09 -3.77
C GLU A 215 20.34 11.76 -4.51
N ASP A 216 21.42 12.48 -4.20
CA ASP A 216 22.71 12.32 -4.86
C ASP A 216 23.33 10.92 -4.64
N ASP A 217 22.99 10.29 -3.53
CA ASP A 217 23.49 8.96 -3.15
C ASP A 217 22.52 7.81 -3.46
N GLY A 218 21.31 8.13 -3.95
CA GLY A 218 20.28 7.13 -4.22
C GLY A 218 19.79 6.40 -2.96
N LYS A 219 19.70 7.12 -1.83
CA LYS A 219 19.37 6.55 -0.51
C LYS A 219 18.17 7.22 0.15
N MET A 220 17.50 6.45 1.01
CA MET A 220 16.58 6.94 2.03
C MET A 220 17.06 6.43 3.38
N VAL A 221 17.07 7.27 4.41
CA VAL A 221 17.41 6.88 5.77
C VAL A 221 16.15 6.99 6.62
N LEU A 222 15.69 5.85 7.14
CA LEU A 222 14.62 5.76 8.11
C LEU A 222 15.23 5.83 9.51
N THR A 223 14.76 6.73 10.35
CA THR A 223 15.22 6.91 11.74
C THR A 223 14.03 6.89 12.67
N ARG A 224 14.14 6.22 13.82
CA ARG A 224 13.14 6.15 14.88
C ARG A 224 13.80 6.26 16.25
N HIS A 225 13.11 6.85 17.21
CA HIS A 225 13.58 6.91 18.59
C HIS A 225 12.94 5.78 19.40
N CYS A 226 13.75 5.03 20.13
CA CYS A 226 13.30 3.88 20.88
C CYS A 226 13.60 4.02 22.37
N SER A 227 12.68 3.54 23.20
CA SER A 227 12.77 3.61 24.66
C SER A 227 12.13 2.40 25.34
N ALA A 228 12.68 2.05 26.51
CA ALA A 228 12.05 1.11 27.43
C ALA A 228 10.87 1.79 28.13
N ASN A 229 9.73 1.11 28.20
CA ASN A 229 8.48 1.64 28.78
C ASN A 229 8.28 1.21 30.26
N ALA A 230 9.15 0.36 30.81
CA ALA A 230 9.01 -0.22 32.15
C ALA A 230 10.34 -0.18 32.94
N PHE A 231 10.36 -0.76 34.15
CA PHE A 231 11.53 -0.91 35.02
C PHE A 231 12.66 -1.67 34.32
N ALA A 232 13.44 -0.93 33.52
CA ALA A 232 14.64 -1.39 32.88
C ALA A 232 15.57 -1.95 33.96
N GLU A 233 15.96 -3.22 33.84
CA GLU A 233 16.92 -3.82 34.75
C GLU A 233 18.24 -3.04 34.68
N CYS A 234 18.99 -3.00 35.78
CA CYS A 234 20.30 -2.37 35.81
C CYS A 234 21.17 -2.87 34.65
N GLY A 235 21.76 -1.94 33.91
CA GLY A 235 22.57 -2.22 32.72
C GLY A 235 21.79 -2.53 31.43
N SER A 236 20.45 -2.51 31.44
CA SER A 236 19.64 -2.64 30.23
C SER A 236 19.53 -1.31 29.47
N MET A 237 19.25 -1.38 28.16
CA MET A 237 19.09 -0.19 27.32
C MET A 237 17.82 0.57 27.71
N LEU A 238 17.97 1.85 28.07
CA LEU A 238 16.86 2.77 28.34
C LEU A 238 16.32 3.39 27.07
N SER A 239 17.21 3.85 26.20
CA SER A 239 16.85 4.44 24.91
C SER A 239 17.96 4.29 23.89
N ALA A 240 17.60 4.40 22.62
CA ALA A 240 18.51 4.51 21.49
C ALA A 240 17.78 5.13 20.31
N ASP A 241 18.52 5.78 19.43
CA ASP A 241 18.04 6.07 18.08
C ASP A 241 18.39 4.88 17.19
N GLU A 242 17.41 4.39 16.45
CA GLU A 242 17.57 3.31 15.49
C GLU A 242 17.44 3.84 14.07
N SER A 243 18.34 3.42 13.18
CA SER A 243 18.32 3.82 11.78
C SER A 243 18.45 2.64 10.83
N VAL A 244 17.80 2.75 9.67
CA VAL A 244 17.88 1.80 8.56
C VAL A 244 18.10 2.60 7.27
N THR A 245 19.17 2.29 6.55
CA THR A 245 19.46 2.90 5.25
C THR A 245 18.91 2.03 4.13
N VAL A 246 17.99 2.55 3.35
CA VAL A 246 17.47 1.94 2.14
C VAL A 246 18.22 2.52 0.94
N THR A 247 18.83 1.65 0.14
CA THR A 247 19.64 2.05 -1.03
C THR A 247 19.04 1.48 -2.30
N VAL A 248 19.08 2.27 -3.38
CA VAL A 248 18.79 1.77 -4.72
C VAL A 248 20.06 1.67 -5.55
N THR A 249 20.40 0.45 -5.96
CA THR A 249 21.60 0.17 -6.78
C THR A 249 21.22 -0.77 -7.91
N ASP A 250 21.54 -0.39 -9.15
CA ASP A 250 21.32 -1.20 -10.35
C ASP A 250 19.88 -1.75 -10.50
N GLY A 251 18.88 -0.96 -10.10
CA GLY A 251 17.46 -1.33 -10.16
C GLY A 251 16.99 -2.28 -9.06
N ALA A 252 17.84 -2.60 -8.09
CA ALA A 252 17.47 -3.32 -6.88
C ALA A 252 17.32 -2.34 -5.69
N VAL A 253 16.44 -2.67 -4.76
CA VAL A 253 16.30 -1.97 -3.47
C VAL A 253 16.83 -2.90 -2.38
N SER A 254 17.59 -2.37 -1.44
CA SER A 254 18.04 -3.10 -0.26
C SER A 254 17.99 -2.21 0.99
N ALA A 255 17.76 -2.84 2.14
CA ALA A 255 17.80 -2.19 3.44
C ALA A 255 19.04 -2.68 4.21
N SER A 256 19.76 -1.74 4.84
CA SER A 256 20.84 -2.09 5.76
C SER A 256 20.27 -2.82 6.98
N PRO A 257 21.11 -3.56 7.71
CA PRO A 257 20.81 -3.87 9.10
C PRO A 257 20.48 -2.59 9.88
N MET A 258 19.64 -2.73 10.89
CA MET A 258 19.34 -1.65 11.83
C MET A 258 20.61 -1.28 12.62
N GLU A 259 20.97 0.00 12.61
CA GLU A 259 22.07 0.56 13.38
C GLU A 259 21.52 1.35 14.57
N ARG A 260 22.20 1.29 15.72
CA ARG A 260 21.84 2.04 16.93
C ARG A 260 22.86 3.13 17.23
N THR A 261 22.37 4.32 17.52
CA THR A 261 23.16 5.45 18.04
C THR A 261 22.54 5.97 19.33
N ASP A 262 23.26 6.86 20.01
CA ASP A 262 22.75 7.60 21.18
C ASP A 262 22.14 6.68 22.25
N VAL A 263 22.82 5.57 22.50
CA VAL A 263 22.36 4.51 23.40
C VAL A 263 22.56 4.90 24.85
N GLU A 264 21.47 4.95 25.60
CA GLU A 264 21.48 5.16 27.05
C GLU A 264 21.19 3.84 27.78
N TYR A 265 21.86 3.61 28.91
CA TYR A 265 21.69 2.41 29.72
C TYR A 265 21.25 2.76 31.14
N ALA A 266 20.46 1.88 31.76
CA ALA A 266 20.01 2.03 33.13
C ALA A 266 21.19 1.97 34.10
N GLU A 267 21.33 2.99 34.94
CA GLU A 267 22.35 3.04 35.99
C GLU A 267 22.06 2.01 37.09
N CYS A 268 23.12 1.52 37.71
CA CYS A 268 23.07 0.53 38.77
C CYS A 268 23.56 1.18 40.07
N ASP A 269 22.63 1.59 40.93
CA ASP A 269 22.94 2.09 42.27
C ASP A 269 23.04 0.96 43.32
#